data_AF-X1G376-F1
#
_entry.id   AF-X1G376-F1
#
_cell.length_a   1.000
_cell.length_b   1.000
_cell.length_c   1.000
_cell.angle_alpha   90.00
_cell.angle_beta   90.00
_cell.angle_gamma   90.00
#
_symmetry.space_group_name_H-M   'P 1'
#
loop_
_entity.id
_entity.type
_entity.pdbx_description
1 polymer ?
#
loop_
_entity_poly.entity_id
_entity_poly.type
_entity_poly.pdbx_seq_one_letter_code
_entity_poly.pdbx_strand_id
1 'polypeptide(L)'
;MDYPDFALKVAKKVSSGECERGIMIDGAGIGSSMVCNKVKGIRAALCYNLKTIINSREHNNANILTLGGPLHTPDELREMVKLWLETTFAGGRHWKRVNKIMAIERNQ
;
A
#
# COMPACT_ATOMS: atom_id res chain seq x y z
N MET A 1 -20.39 -8.07 -1.74
CA MET A 1 -19.70 -6.78 -1.88
C MET A 1 -18.41 -7.04 -2.61
N ASP A 2 -18.07 -6.18 -3.56
CA ASP A 2 -16.90 -6.39 -4.43
C ASP A 2 -15.75 -5.48 -3.97
N TYR A 3 -14.66 -6.10 -3.50
CA TYR A 3 -13.48 -5.36 -3.04
C TYR A 3 -12.93 -4.32 -4.04
N PRO A 4 -13.04 -4.50 -5.39
CA PRO A 4 -12.52 -3.50 -6.34
C PRO A 4 -13.15 -2.12 -6.17
N ASP A 5 -14.44 -2.04 -5.82
CA ASP A 5 -15.15 -0.76 -5.67
C ASP A 5 -14.57 0.09 -4.54
N PHE A 6 -14.19 -0.58 -3.45
CA PHE A 6 -13.61 0.07 -2.28
C PHE A 6 -12.12 0.37 -2.50
N ALA A 7 -11.37 -0.59 -3.05
CA ALA A 7 -9.96 -0.41 -3.39
C ALA A 7 -9.76 0.79 -4.33
N LEU A 8 -10.60 0.93 -5.37
CA LEU A 8 -10.56 2.06 -6.29
C LEU A 8 -10.84 3.40 -5.60
N LYS A 9 -11.81 3.45 -4.68
CA LYS A 9 -12.12 4.67 -3.91
C LYS A 9 -10.94 5.10 -3.05
N VAL A 10 -10.33 4.18 -2.30
CA VAL A 10 -9.13 4.45 -1.49
C VAL A 10 -7.99 4.94 -2.37
N ALA A 11 -7.73 4.24 -3.48
CA ALA A 11 -6.67 4.60 -4.42
C ALA A 11 -6.85 5.98 -5.05
N LYS A 12 -8.08 6.34 -5.44
CA LYS A 12 -8.36 7.68 -5.99
C LYS A 12 -8.16 8.78 -4.96
N LYS A 13 -8.60 8.59 -3.71
CA LYS A 13 -8.39 9.58 -2.65
C LYS A 13 -6.92 9.82 -2.37
N VAL A 14 -6.12 8.77 -2.31
CA VAL A 14 -4.66 8.89 -2.12
C VAL A 14 -3.98 9.53 -3.33
N SER A 15 -4.35 9.11 -4.55
CA SER A 15 -3.78 9.66 -5.79
C SER A 15 -4.10 11.15 -5.98
N SER A 16 -5.32 11.58 -5.59
CA SER A 16 -5.76 12.97 -5.67
C SER A 16 -5.15 13.90 -4.61
N GLY A 17 -4.53 13.34 -3.56
CA GLY A 17 -4.04 14.10 -2.42
C GLY A 17 -5.09 14.44 -1.36
N GLU A 18 -6.35 14.03 -1.53
CA GLU A 18 -7.38 14.14 -0.47
C GLU A 18 -6.96 13.35 0.79
N CYS A 19 -6.20 12.28 0.61
CA CYS A 19 -5.57 11.55 1.70
C CYS A 19 -4.06 11.37 1.41
N GLU A 20 -3.22 11.51 2.43
CA GLU A 20 -1.78 11.27 2.29
C GLU A 20 -1.47 9.78 2.04
N ARG A 21 -2.22 8.90 2.70
CA ARG A 21 -2.03 7.45 2.73
C ARG A 21 -3.36 6.71 2.86
N GLY A 22 -3.40 5.45 2.44
CA GLY A 22 -4.58 4.60 2.51
C GLY A 22 -4.29 3.23 3.12
N ILE A 23 -5.31 2.62 3.72
CA ILE A 23 -5.29 1.23 4.19
C ILE A 23 -6.51 0.54 3.59
N MET A 24 -6.32 -0.62 2.97
CA MET A 24 -7.37 -1.42 2.36
C MET A 24 -7.31 -2.86 2.92
N ILE A 25 -8.45 -3.37 3.35
CA ILE A 25 -8.55 -4.70 3.98
C ILE A 25 -9.62 -5.49 3.24
N ASP A 26 -9.26 -6.67 2.74
CA ASP A 26 -10.21 -7.65 2.21
C ASP A 26 -9.87 -9.07 2.74
N GLY A 27 -10.40 -10.13 2.15
CA GLY A 27 -10.11 -11.50 2.58
C GLY A 27 -8.63 -11.89 2.53
N ALA A 28 -7.89 -11.50 1.48
CA ALA A 28 -6.47 -11.86 1.29
C ALA A 28 -5.56 -10.65 1.05
N GLY A 29 -6.12 -9.47 0.82
CA GLY A 29 -5.45 -8.24 0.40
C GLY A 29 -4.94 -8.23 -1.04
N ILE A 30 -4.85 -9.41 -1.69
CA ILE A 30 -4.26 -9.59 -3.03
C ILE A 30 -5.05 -8.80 -4.08
N GLY A 31 -6.35 -9.03 -4.17
CA GLY A 31 -7.21 -8.41 -5.17
C GLY A 31 -7.25 -6.89 -5.03
N SER A 32 -7.43 -6.40 -3.80
CA SER A 32 -7.38 -4.97 -3.52
C SER A 32 -6.04 -4.34 -3.89
N SER A 33 -4.92 -5.00 -3.61
CA SER A 33 -3.59 -4.52 -4.00
C SER A 33 -3.45 -4.39 -5.52
N MET A 34 -3.93 -5.39 -6.27
CA MET A 34 -3.94 -5.35 -7.73
C MET A 34 -4.75 -4.17 -8.27
N VAL A 35 -5.95 -3.93 -7.71
CA VAL A 35 -6.83 -2.81 -8.13
C VAL A 35 -6.22 -1.46 -7.79
N CYS A 36 -5.73 -1.27 -6.56
CA CYS A 36 -5.11 -0.02 -6.14
C CYS A 36 -3.94 0.37 -7.05
N ASN A 37 -3.09 -0.59 -7.41
CA ASN A 37 -1.93 -0.38 -8.29
C ASN A 37 -2.29 -0.12 -9.77
N LYS A 38 -3.57 -0.14 -10.16
CA LYS A 38 -4.01 0.36 -11.48
C LYS A 38 -4.19 1.87 -11.52
N VAL A 39 -4.23 2.55 -10.37
CA VAL A 39 -4.37 4.00 -10.29
C VAL A 39 -2.99 4.65 -10.34
N LYS A 40 -2.77 5.58 -11.27
CA LYS A 40 -1.50 6.31 -11.41
C LYS A 40 -1.13 7.00 -10.09
N GLY A 41 0.15 6.96 -9.73
CA GLY A 41 0.65 7.53 -8.47
C GLY A 41 0.61 6.57 -7.27
N ILE A 42 -0.05 5.42 -7.40
CA ILE A 42 -0.24 4.47 -6.30
C ILE A 42 0.85 3.40 -6.27
N ARG A 43 1.35 3.16 -5.06
CA ARG A 43 2.23 2.04 -4.71
C ARG A 43 1.57 1.33 -3.53
N ALA A 44 0.64 0.45 -3.84
CA ALA A 44 -0.05 -0.38 -2.86
C ALA A 44 0.78 -1.63 -2.57
N ALA A 45 1.04 -1.89 -1.29
CA ALA A 45 1.81 -3.04 -0.84
C ALA A 45 0.91 -4.03 -0.11
N LEU A 46 0.92 -5.29 -0.55
CA LEU A 46 0.38 -6.39 0.24
C LEU A 46 1.41 -6.80 1.29
N CYS A 47 1.02 -6.76 2.55
CA CYS A 47 1.87 -7.16 3.66
C CYS A 47 1.18 -8.25 4.48
N TYR A 48 1.98 -9.13 5.07
CA TYR A 48 1.51 -10.31 5.82
C TYR A 48 2.38 -10.59 7.05
N ASN A 49 3.35 -9.73 7.36
CA ASN A 49 4.12 -9.71 8.60
C ASN A 49 4.86 -8.37 8.77
N LEU A 50 5.42 -8.13 9.95
CA LEU A 50 6.12 -6.88 10.29
C LEU A 50 7.30 -6.56 9.36
N LYS A 51 8.03 -7.57 8.87
CA LYS A 51 9.15 -7.36 7.93
C LYS A 51 8.67 -6.77 6.61
N THR A 52 7.56 -7.29 6.08
CA THR A 52 6.95 -6.75 4.85
C THR A 52 6.36 -5.36 5.07
N ILE A 53 5.78 -5.08 6.24
CA ILE A 53 5.29 -3.76 6.61
C ILE A 53 6.41 -2.72 6.56
N ILE A 54 7.54 -2.97 7.25
CA ILE A 54 8.69 -2.07 7.27
C ILE A 54 9.23 -1.87 5.85
N ASN A 55 9.48 -2.96 5.13
CA ASN A 55 10.01 -2.91 3.77
C ASN A 55 9.10 -2.09 2.82
N SER A 56 7.78 -2.21 2.96
CA SER A 56 6.82 -1.48 2.12
C SER A 56 7.00 0.04 2.25
N ARG A 57 7.21 0.55 3.47
CA ARG A 57 7.42 1.98 3.73
C ARG A 57 8.85 2.39 3.48
N GLU A 58 9.80 1.73 4.14
CA GLU A 58 11.21 2.11 4.17
C GLU A 58 11.84 2.05 2.78
N HIS A 59 11.52 1.02 1.98
CA HIS A 59 12.17 0.80 0.70
C HIS A 59 11.33 1.22 -0.51
N ASN A 60 10.00 1.11 -0.41
CA ASN A 60 9.12 1.29 -1.57
C ASN A 60 8.27 2.56 -1.47
N ASN A 61 8.33 3.26 -0.34
CA ASN A 61 7.48 4.41 -0.04
C ASN A 61 6.01 4.12 -0.39
N ALA A 62 5.52 2.94 -0.01
CA ALA A 62 4.15 2.52 -0.30
C ALA A 62 3.18 3.53 0.33
N ASN A 63 2.25 4.07 -0.47
CA ASN A 63 1.24 5.02 -0.02
C ASN A 63 -0.11 4.35 0.25
N ILE A 64 -0.25 3.06 -0.08
CA ILE A 64 -1.38 2.24 0.36
C ILE A 64 -0.86 0.93 0.97
N LEU A 65 -1.38 0.59 2.14
CA LEU A 65 -1.23 -0.73 2.76
C LEU A 65 -2.43 -1.60 2.39
N THR A 66 -2.19 -2.84 1.97
CA THR A 66 -3.23 -3.86 1.80
C THR A 66 -2.97 -5.04 2.70
N LEU A 67 -4.02 -5.55 3.36
CA LEU A 67 -3.97 -6.66 4.31
C LEU A 67 -5.10 -7.66 4.04
N GLY A 68 -4.83 -8.95 4.29
CA GLY A 68 -5.87 -9.97 4.38
C GLY A 68 -6.41 -10.03 5.82
N GLY A 69 -7.57 -9.45 6.07
CA GLY A 69 -8.13 -9.31 7.42
C GLY A 69 -8.25 -10.64 8.17
N PRO A 70 -8.89 -11.68 7.59
CA PRO A 70 -9.02 -13.00 8.22
C PRO A 70 -7.71 -13.78 8.40
N LEU A 71 -6.60 -13.34 7.81
CA LEU A 71 -5.31 -14.02 7.91
C LEU A 71 -4.52 -13.63 9.17
N HIS A 72 -5.05 -12.70 9.95
CA HIS A 72 -4.41 -12.11 11.13
C HIS A 72 -5.42 -11.96 12.25
N THR A 73 -4.92 -11.96 13.48
CA THR A 73 -5.70 -11.54 14.64
C THR A 73 -5.92 -10.02 14.63
N PRO A 74 -6.96 -9.50 15.30
CA PRO A 74 -7.18 -8.06 15.42
C PRO A 74 -5.99 -7.30 16.03
N ASP A 75 -5.26 -7.91 16.96
CA ASP A 75 -4.10 -7.30 17.60
C ASP A 75 -2.90 -7.23 16.64
N GLU A 76 -2.64 -8.29 15.87
CA GLU A 76 -1.64 -8.27 14.80
C GLU A 76 -1.96 -7.21 13.75
N LEU A 77 -3.23 -7.10 13.32
CA LEU A 77 -3.64 -6.06 12.37
C LEU A 77 -3.39 -4.65 12.92
N ARG A 78 -3.69 -4.42 14.20
CA ARG A 78 -3.45 -3.13 14.86
C ARG A 78 -1.96 -2.81 14.92
N GLU A 79 -1.13 -3.79 15.27
CA GLU A 79 0.33 -3.65 15.31
C GLU A 79 0.90 -3.37 13.91
N MET A 80 0.48 -4.14 12.90
CA MET A 80 0.92 -3.97 11.52
C MET A 80 0.55 -2.59 10.97
N VAL A 81 -0.68 -2.12 11.22
CA VAL A 81 -1.12 -0.78 10.82
C VAL A 81 -0.31 0.30 11.54
N LYS A 82 -0.12 0.18 12.86
CA LYS A 82 0.66 1.13 13.65
C LYS A 82 2.09 1.23 13.12
N LEU A 83 2.76 0.09 12.95
CA LEU A 83 4.12 0.02 12.44
C LEU A 83 4.23 0.63 11.03
N TRP A 84 3.25 0.39 10.16
CA TRP A 84 3.23 0.98 8.82
C TRP A 84 3.06 2.51 8.85
N LEU A 85 2.24 3.02 9.77
CA LEU A 85 2.02 4.45 9.94
C LEU A 85 3.27 5.16 10.45
N GLU A 86 4.00 4.52 11.37
CA GLU A 86 5.22 5.03 12.02
C GLU A 86 6.49 4.87 11.17
N THR A 87 6.55 3.87 10.29
CA THR A 87 7.74 3.62 9.45
C THR A 87 7.89 4.72 8.40
N THR A 88 9.03 5.42 8.45
CA THR A 88 9.42 6.46 7.50
C THR A 88 10.11 5.88 6.26
N PHE A 89 10.05 6.60 5.15
CA PHE A 89 10.78 6.22 3.95
C PHE A 89 12.27 6.56 4.11
N ALA A 90 13.17 5.59 3.84
CA ALA A 90 14.60 5.78 4.03
C ALA A 90 15.27 6.67 2.96
N GLY A 91 14.62 6.90 1.82
CA GLY A 91 15.20 7.69 0.74
C GLY A 91 16.47 7.07 0.16
N GLY A 92 17.51 7.87 -0.09
CA GLY A 92 18.81 7.41 -0.60
C GLY A 92 18.69 6.52 -1.85
N ARG A 93 19.28 5.33 -1.80
CA ARG A 93 19.25 4.36 -2.92
C ARG A 93 17.84 3.92 -3.34
N HIS A 94 16.87 4.04 -2.44
CA HIS A 94 15.49 3.60 -2.66
C HIS A 94 14.74 4.55 -3.60
N TRP A 95 15.07 5.85 -3.60
CA TRP A 95 14.50 6.82 -4.53
C TRP A 95 14.68 6.41 -5.98
N LYS A 96 15.86 5.91 -6.36
CA LYS A 96 16.13 5.46 -7.73
C LYS A 96 15.19 4.33 -8.15
N ARG A 97 14.82 3.43 -7.23
CA ARG A 97 13.92 2.31 -7.50
C ARG A 97 12.47 2.76 -7.57
N VAL A 98 12.03 3.59 -6.61
CA VAL A 98 10.69 4.21 -6.64
C VAL A 98 10.49 4.97 -7.94
N ASN A 99 11.46 5.79 -8.36
CA ASN A 99 11.36 6.54 -9.61
C ASN A 99 11.25 5.65 -10.84
N LYS A 100 11.92 4.48 -10.86
CA LYS A 100 11.76 3.49 -11.93
C LYS A 100 10.37 2.87 -11.95
N ILE A 101 9.80 2.54 -10.79
CA ILE A 101 8.42 2.06 -10.68
C ILE A 101 7.47 3.12 -11.26
N MET A 102 7.59 4.38 -10.80
CA MET A 102 6.75 5.48 -11.28
C MET A 102 6.98 5.87 -12.75
N ALA A 103 8.09 5.45 -13.35
CA ALA A 103 8.34 5.67 -14.77
C ALA A 103 7.56 4.69 -15.66
N ILE A 104 7.26 3.48 -15.17
CA ILE A 104 6.45 2.49 -15.90
C ILE A 104 5.07 3.06 -16.23
N GLU A 105 4.45 3.77 -15.29
CA GLU A 105 3.13 4.40 -15.47
C GLU A 105 3.09 5.51 -16.54
N ARG A 106 4.24 6.11 -16.86
CA ARG A 106 4.36 7.22 -17.82
C ARG A 106 4.60 6.73 -19.24
N ASN A 107 5.11 5.51 -19.38
CA ASN A 107 5.44 4.89 -20.65
C ASN A 107 4.32 3.95 -21.16
N GLN A 108 3.16 4.01 -20.52
CA GLN A 108 1.90 3.37 -20.93
C GLN A 108 0.87 4.44 -21.27
#